data_AF-A0A7J9ZY45-F1
#
_entry.id   AF-A0A7J9ZY45-F1
#
_cell.length_a   1.000
_cell.length_b   1.000
_cell.length_c   1.000
_cell.angle_alpha   90.00
_cell.angle_beta   90.00
_cell.angle_gamma   90.00
#
_symmetry.space_group_name_H-M   'P 1'
#
loop_
_entity.id
_entity.type
_entity.pdbx_description
1 polymer ?
#
loop_
_entity_poly.entity_id
_entity_poly.type
_entity_poly.pdbx_seq_one_letter_code
_entity_poly.pdbx_strand_id
1 'polypeptide(L)'
;MTTIKATCTGCGEVDLKAEDILLRIGAARTINTYGFTCPGCAEFVEKPADERIVRLLLSGGVVPVPVHVPAEVLEIHDGPTITYDDVLDFHERLQGDDWFSELATPRTTH
;
A
#
# COMPACT_ATOMS: atom_id res chain seq x y z
N MET A 1 -8.65 -30.79 6.37
CA MET A 1 -8.09 -29.45 6.58
C MET A 1 -7.01 -29.27 5.52
N THR A 2 -7.09 -28.24 4.68
CA THR A 2 -6.10 -27.97 3.62
C THR A 2 -4.87 -27.32 4.22
N THR A 3 -3.71 -27.91 3.96
CA THR A 3 -2.41 -27.37 4.37
C THR A 3 -1.80 -26.58 3.22
N ILE A 4 -1.32 -25.37 3.48
CA ILE A 4 -0.70 -24.48 2.51
C ILE A 4 0.80 -24.44 2.80
N LYS A 5 1.61 -24.82 1.80
CA LYS A 5 3.06 -24.72 1.89
C LYS A 5 3.54 -23.32 1.53
N ALA A 6 4.34 -22.73 2.41
CA ALA A 6 5.02 -21.46 2.17
C ALA A 6 6.48 -21.56 2.57
N THR A 7 7.32 -20.67 2.04
CA THR A 7 8.77 -20.66 2.36
C THR A 7 9.09 -19.52 3.32
N CYS A 8 9.63 -19.83 4.48
CA CYS A 8 10.31 -18.89 5.37
C CYS A 8 11.78 -18.75 4.94
N THR A 9 12.32 -17.52 4.95
CA THR A 9 13.73 -17.23 4.61
C THR A 9 14.73 -17.86 5.58
N GLY A 10 14.35 -18.07 6.84
CA GLY A 10 15.21 -18.71 7.86
C GLY A 10 15.02 -20.22 7.95
N CYS A 11 13.79 -20.71 7.91
CA CYS A 11 13.47 -22.13 8.19
C CYS A 11 13.26 -22.99 6.93
N GLY A 12 13.11 -22.39 5.74
CA GLY A 12 12.74 -23.13 4.53
C GLY A 12 11.23 -23.35 4.40
N GLU A 13 10.80 -24.49 3.87
CA GLU A 13 9.37 -24.79 3.74
C GLU A 13 8.69 -24.99 5.09
N VAL A 14 7.51 -24.38 5.25
CA VAL A 14 6.64 -24.52 6.40
C VAL A 14 5.22 -24.80 5.94
N ASP A 15 4.50 -25.56 6.76
CA ASP A 15 3.11 -25.92 6.56
C ASP A 15 2.22 -24.98 7.40
N LEU A 16 1.27 -24.31 6.74
CA LEU A 16 0.37 -23.33 7.34
C LEU A 16 -1.08 -23.74 7.11
N LYS A 17 -1.96 -23.31 8.00
CA LYS A 17 -3.40 -23.34 7.78
C LYS A 17 -3.86 -22.03 7.13
N ALA A 18 -5.08 -22.04 6.62
CA ALA A 18 -5.68 -20.84 6.06
C ALA A 18 -5.78 -19.68 7.06
N GLU A 19 -6.04 -19.98 8.33
CA GLU A 19 -6.12 -19.01 9.44
C GLU A 19 -4.76 -18.38 9.81
N ASP A 20 -3.65 -19.02 9.44
CA ASP A 20 -2.30 -18.52 9.72
C ASP A 20 -1.79 -17.52 8.65
N ILE A 21 -2.57 -17.32 7.58
CA ILE A 21 -2.19 -16.49 6.43
C ILE A 21 -3.02 -15.22 6.40
N LEU A 22 -2.34 -14.08 6.37
CA LEU A 22 -2.92 -12.78 6.13
C LEU A 22 -2.81 -12.44 4.65
N LEU A 23 -3.93 -12.51 3.93
CA LEU A 23 -4.02 -12.09 2.53
C LEU A 23 -4.51 -10.64 2.44
N ARG A 24 -3.69 -9.75 1.90
CA ARG A 24 -4.01 -8.34 1.66
C ARG A 24 -4.27 -8.11 0.18
N ILE A 25 -5.46 -7.63 -0.14
CA ILE A 25 -5.84 -7.26 -1.50
C ILE A 25 -5.89 -5.74 -1.58
N GLY A 26 -5.10 -5.19 -2.50
CA GLY A 26 -4.95 -3.77 -2.70
C GLY A 26 -6.11 -3.14 -3.50
N ALA A 27 -6.46 -1.90 -3.20
CA ALA A 27 -7.28 -1.06 -4.08
C ALA A 27 -6.46 -0.61 -5.31
N ALA A 28 -7.14 -0.32 -6.43
CA ALA A 28 -6.54 -0.04 -7.74
C ALA A 28 -5.20 0.70 -7.65
N ARG A 29 -4.11 0.04 -8.11
CA ARG A 29 -2.67 0.43 -8.09
C ARG A 29 -1.82 -0.06 -6.90
N THR A 30 -2.42 -0.60 -5.83
CA THR A 30 -1.64 -1.25 -4.76
C THR A 30 -1.43 -2.75 -5.05
N ILE A 31 -0.23 -3.26 -4.74
CA ILE A 31 0.16 -4.65 -5.00
C ILE A 31 -0.47 -5.55 -3.93
N ASN A 32 -1.05 -6.67 -4.33
CA ASN A 32 -1.56 -7.67 -3.37
C ASN A 32 -0.39 -8.35 -2.66
N THR A 33 -0.52 -8.60 -1.36
CA THR A 33 0.48 -9.31 -0.58
C THR A 33 -0.15 -10.42 0.24
N TYR A 34 0.65 -11.42 0.60
CA TYR A 34 0.29 -12.37 1.63
C TYR A 34 1.42 -12.43 2.66
N GLY A 35 1.05 -12.63 3.92
CA GLY A 35 2.03 -12.77 4.99
C GLY A 35 1.61 -13.79 6.04
N PHE A 36 2.58 -14.27 6.81
CA PHE A 36 2.38 -15.24 7.88
C PHE A 36 3.50 -15.12 8.92
N THR A 37 3.23 -15.54 10.15
CA THR A 37 4.25 -15.72 11.18
C THR A 37 4.81 -17.12 11.08
N CYS A 38 6.13 -17.25 10.89
CA CYS A 38 6.77 -18.56 10.76
C CYS A 38 6.64 -19.36 12.08
N PRO A 39 6.09 -20.59 12.06
CA PRO A 39 5.95 -21.39 13.28
C PRO A 39 7.30 -21.88 13.83
N GLY A 40 8.37 -21.86 13.03
CA GLY A 40 9.71 -22.28 13.44
C GLY A 40 10.53 -21.20 14.14
N CYS A 41 10.54 -19.98 13.59
CA CYS A 41 11.38 -18.88 14.09
C CYS A 41 10.61 -17.66 14.60
N ALA A 42 9.27 -17.67 14.54
CA ALA A 42 8.38 -16.56 14.91
C ALA A 42 8.56 -15.25 14.11
N GLU A 43 9.40 -15.25 13.07
CA GLU A 43 9.55 -14.11 12.16
C GLU A 43 8.30 -13.92 11.28
N PHE A 44 7.93 -12.66 11.05
CA PHE A 44 6.87 -12.31 10.11
C PHE A 44 7.45 -12.25 8.68
N VAL A 45 6.84 -12.99 7.77
CA VAL A 45 7.24 -13.05 6.36
C VAL A 45 6.10 -12.47 5.52
N GLU A 46 6.40 -11.47 4.68
CA GLU A 46 5.48 -10.91 3.69
C GLU A 46 6.03 -11.07 2.28
N LYS A 47 5.14 -11.41 1.34
CA LYS A 47 5.48 -11.68 -0.06
C LYS A 47 4.42 -11.11 -1.00
N PRO A 48 4.81 -10.71 -2.23
CA PRO A 48 3.84 -10.33 -3.25
C PRO A 48 2.95 -11.53 -3.61
N ALA A 49 1.67 -11.25 -3.80
CA ALA A 49 0.67 -12.21 -4.26
C ALA A 49 0.20 -11.80 -5.65
N ASP A 50 0.69 -12.46 -6.70
CA ASP A 50 0.12 -12.28 -8.03
C ASP A 50 -1.33 -12.83 -8.08
N GLU A 51 -2.04 -12.58 -9.17
CA GLU A 51 -3.43 -13.02 -9.31
C GLU A 51 -3.61 -14.54 -9.15
N ARG A 52 -2.60 -15.33 -9.56
CA ARG A 52 -2.61 -16.78 -9.42
C ARG A 52 -2.47 -17.20 -7.95
N ILE A 53 -1.56 -16.57 -7.20
CA ILE A 53 -1.37 -16.80 -5.77
C ILE A 53 -2.62 -16.39 -4.99
N VAL A 54 -3.21 -15.23 -5.30
CA VAL A 54 -4.47 -14.79 -4.67
C VAL A 54 -5.56 -15.84 -4.87
N ARG A 55 -5.80 -16.29 -6.11
CA ARG A 55 -6.81 -17.33 -6.40
C ARG A 55 -6.55 -18.64 -5.66
N LEU A 56 -5.28 -19.04 -5.56
CA LEU A 56 -4.88 -20.26 -4.84
C LEU A 56 -5.16 -20.15 -3.34
N LEU A 57 -4.81 -19.03 -2.71
CA LEU A 57 -5.05 -18.79 -1.29
C LEU A 57 -6.54 -18.71 -0.97
N LEU A 58 -7.32 -18.01 -1.80
CA LEU A 58 -8.78 -17.96 -1.68
C LEU A 58 -9.41 -19.35 -1.78
N SER A 59 -8.98 -20.16 -2.76
CA SER A 59 -9.44 -21.55 -2.92
C SER A 59 -9.01 -22.45 -1.74
N GLY A 60 -7.90 -22.12 -1.10
CA GLY A 60 -7.40 -22.77 0.11
C GLY A 60 -8.16 -22.39 1.39
N GLY A 61 -9.11 -21.45 1.31
CA GLY A 61 -9.94 -20.99 2.42
C GLY A 61 -9.40 -19.77 3.16
N VAL A 62 -8.37 -19.10 2.63
CA VAL A 62 -7.81 -17.88 3.24
C VAL A 62 -8.80 -16.73 3.03
N VAL A 63 -9.15 -16.04 4.12
CA VAL A 63 -10.05 -14.88 4.06
C VAL A 63 -9.23 -13.63 3.74
N PRO A 64 -9.55 -12.89 2.65
CA PRO A 64 -8.84 -11.66 2.34
C PRO A 64 -9.23 -10.56 3.33
N VAL A 65 -8.23 -9.79 3.75
CA VAL A 65 -8.40 -8.60 4.57
C VAL A 65 -8.33 -7.38 3.65
N PRO A 66 -9.37 -6.53 3.61
CA PRO A 66 -9.31 -5.29 2.87
C PRO A 66 -8.26 -4.38 3.49
N VAL A 67 -7.35 -3.86 2.67
CA VAL A 67 -6.39 -2.85 3.11
C VAL A 67 -7.07 -1.49 3.05
N HIS A 68 -7.04 -0.76 4.16
CA HIS A 68 -7.36 0.65 4.13
C HIS A 68 -6.21 1.39 3.45
N VAL A 69 -6.47 1.86 2.24
CA VAL A 69 -5.56 2.73 1.50
C VAL A 69 -6.06 4.17 1.69
N PRO A 70 -5.21 5.08 2.18
CA PRO A 70 -5.56 6.50 2.30
C PRO A 70 -5.96 7.07 0.93
N ALA A 71 -6.88 8.04 0.92
CA ALA A 71 -7.38 8.63 -0.32
C ALA A 71 -6.25 9.24 -1.16
N GLU A 72 -5.26 9.83 -0.49
CA GLU A 72 -4.08 10.50 -1.04
C GLU A 72 -3.25 9.56 -1.92
N VAL A 73 -3.15 8.27 -1.57
CA VAL A 73 -2.41 7.26 -2.37
C VAL A 73 -3.12 6.96 -3.70
N LEU A 74 -4.44 7.16 -3.75
CA LEU A 74 -5.27 6.91 -4.91
C LEU A 74 -5.50 8.17 -5.76
N GLU A 75 -4.98 9.32 -5.33
CA GLU A 75 -5.08 10.56 -6.08
C GLU A 75 -4.33 10.48 -7.41
N ILE A 76 -4.88 11.15 -8.41
CA ILE A 76 -4.16 11.35 -9.67
C ILE A 76 -3.17 12.48 -9.41
N HIS A 77 -1.89 12.14 -9.33
CA HIS A 77 -0.83 13.14 -9.32
C HIS A 77 -0.71 13.74 -10.72
N ASP A 78 -0.89 15.05 -10.81
CA ASP A 78 -0.66 15.85 -12.00
C ASP A 78 0.42 16.91 -11.73
N GLY A 79 1.20 17.22 -12.74
CA GLY A 79 2.35 18.14 -12.63
C GLY A 79 3.66 17.49 -12.16
N PRO A 80 4.73 18.29 -12.01
CA PRO A 80 6.04 17.82 -11.60
C PRO A 80 6.07 17.42 -10.11
N THR A 81 7.05 16.60 -9.74
CA THR A 81 7.32 16.30 -8.32
C THR A 81 7.68 17.57 -7.58
N ILE A 82 7.07 17.80 -6.42
CA ILE A 82 7.41 18.92 -5.53
C ILE A 82 8.87 18.79 -5.11
N THR A 83 9.62 19.86 -5.33
CA THR A 83 11.03 20.02 -4.97
C THR A 83 11.17 20.87 -3.71
N TYR A 84 12.41 21.00 -3.23
CA TYR A 84 12.71 21.89 -2.12
C TYR A 84 12.44 23.37 -2.48
N ASP A 85 12.77 23.77 -3.71
CA ASP A 85 12.60 25.15 -4.17
C ASP A 85 11.11 25.53 -4.22
N ASP A 86 10.23 24.60 -4.62
CA ASP A 86 8.78 24.83 -4.58
C ASP A 86 8.27 25.14 -3.17
N VAL A 87 8.84 24.49 -2.14
CA VAL A 87 8.48 24.72 -0.73
C VAL A 87 9.01 26.07 -0.25
N LEU A 88 10.20 26.46 -0.68
CA LEU A 88 10.79 27.75 -0.35
C LEU A 88 9.99 28.90 -0.99
N ASP A 89 9.68 28.77 -2.28
CA ASP A 89 8.84 29.73 -3.02
C ASP A 89 7.46 29.89 -2.37
N PHE A 90 6.87 28.78 -1.90
CA PHE A 90 5.61 28.82 -1.17
C PHE A 90 5.75 29.54 0.17
N HIS A 91 6.82 29.26 0.93
CA HIS A 91 7.10 29.94 2.19
C HIS A 91 7.25 31.46 2.01
N GLU A 92 8.03 31.88 1.02
CA GLU A 92 8.25 33.30 0.71
C GLU A 92 6.95 34.00 0.32
N ARG A 93 6.10 33.35 -0.50
CA ARG A 93 4.77 33.86 -0.85
C ARG A 93 3.88 34.09 0.37
N LEU A 94 3.88 33.16 1.34
CA LEU A 94 3.07 33.30 2.55
C LEU A 94 3.52 34.45 3.47
N GLN A 95 4.73 35.00 3.30
CA GLN A 95 5.20 36.15 4.06
C GLN A 95 4.67 37.50 3.52
N GLY A 96 4.09 37.55 2.31
CA GLY A 96 3.53 38.77 1.73
C GLY A 96 2.13 39.08 2.27
N ASP A 97 1.80 40.35 2.53
CA ASP A 97 0.50 40.74 3.12
C ASP A 97 -0.72 40.43 2.23
N ASP A 98 -0.50 40.18 0.94
CA ASP A 98 -1.51 39.97 -0.09
C ASP A 98 -1.72 38.49 -0.46
N TRP A 99 -0.97 37.55 0.13
CA TRP A 99 -0.98 36.13 -0.23
C TRP A 99 -2.39 35.52 -0.28
N PHE A 100 -3.26 35.89 0.67
CA PHE A 100 -4.62 35.38 0.75
C PHE A 100 -5.51 35.95 -0.36
N SER A 101 -5.29 37.21 -0.73
CA SER A 101 -6.04 37.86 -1.82
C SER A 101 -5.68 37.23 -3.17
N GLU A 102 -4.40 36.90 -3.38
CA GLU A 102 -3.95 36.16 -4.57
C GLU A 102 -4.60 34.77 -4.64
N LEU A 103 -4.61 34.02 -3.53
CA LEU A 103 -5.20 32.67 -3.47
C LEU A 103 -6.71 32.67 -3.69
N ALA A 104 -7.42 33.65 -3.11
CA ALA A 104 -8.87 33.77 -3.20
C ALA A 104 -9.35 34.26 -4.57
N THR A 105 -8.45 34.75 -5.42
CA THR A 105 -8.79 35.20 -6.77
C THR A 105 -9.12 33.98 -7.66
N PRO A 106 -10.34 33.91 -8.24
CA PRO A 106 -10.71 32.76 -9.07
C PRO A 106 -9.79 32.67 -10.29
N ARG A 107 -9.06 31.56 -10.40
CA ARG A 107 -8.25 31.28 -11.60
C ARG A 107 -9.19 30.86 -12.73
N THR A 108 -9.39 31.74 -13.71
CA THR A 108 -9.95 31.36 -15.00
C THR A 108 -8.95 30.45 -15.71
N THR A 109 -9.22 29.14 -15.68
CA THR A 109 -8.55 28.15 -16.51
C THR A 109 -8.88 28.42 -17.98
N HIS A 110 -7.87 28.56 -18.83
CA HIS A 110 -8.01 28.69 -20.28
C HIS A 110 -7.54 27.42 -20.98
#